data_AF-A0AA88GSQ4-F1
#
_entry.id   AF-A0AA88GSQ4-F1
#
_cell.length_a   1.000
_cell.length_b   1.000
_cell.length_c   1.000
_cell.angle_alpha   90.00
_cell.angle_beta   90.00
_cell.angle_gamma   90.00
#
_symmetry.space_group_name_H-M   'P 1'
#
loop_
_entity.id
_entity.type
_entity.pdbx_description
1 polymer ?
#
loop_
_entity_poly.entity_id
_entity_poly.type
_entity_poly.pdbx_seq_one_letter_code
_entity_poly.pdbx_strand_id
1 'polypeptide(L)'
;MNSLDQHELEAEATKKRRSLNDSFSNKTSSRSKKIKREKFIPPLLSNKPSHQYKFDASRFESELDYLRFLMDQKDKELELLKRSVLTLTHNLSNIEEEEEEIETATEKWLAATQEILHALQNKTKLEMRQILEQLNIEHDDVQYDSENDSFS
;
A
#
# COMPACT_ATOMS: atom_id res chain seq x y z
N MET A 1 31.70 -35.20 17.01
CA MET A 1 30.72 -35.48 15.94
C MET A 1 29.75 -34.32 15.88
N ASN A 2 29.43 -33.91 14.67
CA ASN A 2 29.10 -32.55 14.26
C ASN A 2 27.66 -32.12 14.59
N SER A 3 27.53 -30.84 14.96
CA SER A 3 26.37 -29.98 14.68
C SER A 3 26.92 -28.55 14.75
N LEU A 4 27.63 -28.06 13.73
CA LEU A 4 27.07 -27.25 12.64
C LEU A 4 26.11 -26.16 13.13
N ASP A 5 26.71 -25.00 13.39
CA ASP A 5 26.45 -23.73 12.70
C ASP A 5 24.99 -23.30 12.54
N GLN A 6 24.49 -22.58 13.54
CA GLN A 6 23.38 -21.64 13.38
C GLN A 6 23.65 -20.25 13.99
N HIS A 7 24.85 -19.99 14.52
CA HIS A 7 25.23 -18.64 14.98
C HIS A 7 26.22 -17.92 14.06
N GLU A 8 26.51 -18.47 12.88
CA GLU A 8 27.45 -17.92 11.89
C GLU A 8 26.76 -17.42 10.60
N LEU A 9 25.52 -16.92 10.69
CA LEU A 9 24.81 -16.34 9.54
C LEU A 9 24.38 -14.87 9.68
N GLU A 10 24.64 -14.21 10.81
CA GLU A 10 24.21 -12.80 11.01
C GLU A 10 25.35 -11.77 11.10
N ALA A 11 26.61 -12.16 10.89
CA ALA A 11 27.74 -11.24 11.02
C ALA A 11 28.49 -10.92 9.71
N GLU A 12 27.92 -11.22 8.53
CA GLU A 12 28.62 -11.04 7.24
C GLU A 12 27.79 -10.32 6.17
N ALA A 13 27.22 -9.14 6.49
CA ALA A 13 26.60 -8.28 5.48
C ALA A 13 26.89 -6.77 5.63
N THR A 14 27.86 -6.36 6.47
CA THR A 14 28.14 -4.94 6.68
C THR A 14 29.63 -4.61 6.73
N LYS A 15 30.43 -5.14 5.79
CA LYS A 15 31.82 -4.64 5.62
C LYS A 15 32.45 -4.96 4.26
N LYS A 16 32.10 -4.20 3.21
CA LYS A 16 33.02 -3.77 2.14
C LYS A 16 32.28 -2.94 1.08
N ARG A 17 32.36 -1.62 1.19
CA ARG A 17 32.79 -0.74 0.10
C ARG A 17 32.97 0.69 0.63
N ARG A 18 34.18 0.95 1.15
CA ARG A 18 34.72 2.29 1.27
C ARG A 18 35.11 2.80 -0.12
N SER A 19 34.66 4.02 -0.40
CA SER A 19 35.34 5.11 -1.11
C SER A 19 36.18 4.80 -2.34
N LEU A 20 35.87 5.47 -3.44
CA LEU A 20 36.85 6.32 -4.12
C LEU A 20 36.12 7.56 -4.67
N ASN A 21 36.75 8.70 -4.45
CA ASN A 21 36.34 10.05 -4.82
C ASN A 21 36.13 10.20 -6.33
N ASP A 22 35.20 11.05 -6.74
CA ASP A 22 35.61 12.19 -7.58
C ASP A 22 34.59 13.33 -7.54
N SER A 23 35.10 14.46 -7.06
CA SER A 23 34.73 15.84 -7.33
C SER A 23 33.82 16.07 -8.54
N PHE A 24 32.55 16.40 -8.32
CA PHE A 24 31.86 17.41 -9.14
C PHE A 24 30.92 18.23 -8.27
N SER A 25 31.43 19.39 -7.86
CA SER A 25 30.61 20.56 -7.63
C SER A 25 29.68 20.79 -8.83
N ASN A 26 28.38 20.95 -8.60
CA ASN A 26 27.68 22.14 -9.09
C ASN A 26 26.27 22.29 -8.50
N LYS A 27 26.07 23.47 -7.93
CA LYS A 27 24.78 24.08 -7.63
C LYS A 27 23.87 24.00 -8.87
N THR A 28 22.55 23.86 -8.70
CA THR A 28 21.63 24.99 -8.82
C THR A 28 20.18 24.57 -8.59
N SER A 29 19.52 25.36 -7.74
CA SER A 29 18.09 25.58 -7.68
C SER A 29 17.44 25.56 -9.08
N SER A 30 16.54 24.61 -9.33
CA SER A 30 15.64 24.64 -10.50
C SER A 30 14.53 25.66 -10.25
N ARG A 31 14.92 26.94 -10.25
CA ARG A 31 14.00 28.05 -10.50
C ARG A 31 13.58 27.91 -11.97
N SER A 32 12.39 27.36 -12.23
CA SER A 32 11.80 27.31 -13.57
C SER A 32 11.95 28.67 -14.24
N LYS A 33 12.90 28.79 -15.15
CA LYS A 33 13.07 29.98 -15.98
C LYS A 33 11.83 30.01 -16.87
N LYS A 34 11.07 31.10 -16.82
CA LYS A 34 10.07 31.40 -17.86
C LYS A 34 10.79 31.28 -19.21
N ILE A 35 10.51 30.19 -19.93
CA ILE A 35 11.05 29.96 -21.26
C ILE A 35 10.62 31.17 -22.09
N LYS A 36 11.60 31.90 -22.64
CA LYS A 36 11.32 32.96 -23.61
C LYS A 36 10.59 32.27 -24.76
N ARG A 37 9.35 32.67 -25.00
CA ARG A 37 8.56 32.29 -26.18
C ARG A 37 9.28 32.88 -27.40
N GLU A 38 10.36 32.24 -27.84
CA GLU A 38 10.77 32.38 -29.23
C GLU A 38 9.57 31.94 -30.03
N LYS A 39 9.09 32.86 -30.88
CA LYS A 39 7.88 32.70 -31.65
C LYS A 39 8.03 31.37 -32.39
N PHE A 40 7.25 30.37 -32.01
CA PHE A 40 7.17 29.09 -32.68
C PHE A 40 6.42 29.34 -34.00
N ILE A 41 7.09 30.02 -34.93
CA ILE A 41 6.62 30.25 -36.27
C ILE A 41 7.02 28.98 -37.01
N PRO A 42 6.06 28.16 -37.47
CA PRO A 42 6.39 26.99 -38.26
C PRO A 42 7.19 27.43 -39.50
N PRO A 43 8.25 26.69 -39.88
CA PRO A 43 9.07 27.07 -41.02
C PRO A 43 8.19 27.20 -42.27
N LEU A 44 8.35 28.30 -43.00
CA LEU A 44 7.60 28.55 -44.23
C LEU A 44 7.85 27.39 -45.21
N LEU A 45 6.82 26.58 -45.41
CA LEU A 45 6.81 25.50 -46.38
C LEU A 45 7.02 26.08 -47.79
N SER A 46 7.85 25.39 -48.57
CA SER A 46 8.40 25.74 -49.89
C SER A 46 7.53 26.60 -50.81
N ASN A 47 8.18 27.54 -51.52
CA ASN A 47 7.64 28.39 -52.60
C ASN A 47 7.12 27.58 -53.82
N LYS A 48 6.03 26.82 -53.67
CA LYS A 48 5.24 26.31 -54.80
C LYS A 48 3.79 26.71 -54.59
N PRO A 49 3.08 27.23 -55.61
CA PRO A 49 1.70 27.65 -55.46
C PRO A 49 0.79 26.41 -55.54
N SER A 50 0.79 25.57 -54.51
CA SER A 50 -0.26 24.56 -54.30
C SER A 50 -1.27 25.13 -53.33
N HIS A 51 -2.52 25.30 -53.80
CA HIS A 51 -3.74 25.64 -53.04
C HIS A 51 -3.54 26.53 -51.79
N GLN A 52 -3.93 27.80 -51.91
CA GLN A 52 -3.99 28.76 -50.81
C GLN A 52 -5.03 28.36 -49.75
N TYR A 53 -4.72 27.34 -48.94
CA TYR A 53 -5.27 27.25 -47.59
C TYR A 53 -4.64 28.37 -46.79
N LYS A 54 -5.37 29.46 -46.58
CA LYS A 54 -4.96 30.50 -45.62
C LYS A 54 -4.99 29.86 -44.25
N PHE A 55 -3.82 29.71 -43.62
CA PHE A 55 -3.73 29.30 -42.23
C PHE A 55 -4.51 30.30 -41.38
N ASP A 56 -5.64 29.86 -40.83
CA ASP A 56 -6.48 30.68 -39.99
C ASP A 56 -5.91 30.65 -38.56
N ALA A 57 -4.99 31.58 -38.29
CA ALA A 57 -4.34 31.71 -36.99
C ALA A 57 -5.35 31.84 -35.83
N SER A 58 -6.53 32.41 -36.08
CA SER A 58 -7.56 32.59 -35.06
C SER A 58 -8.20 31.25 -34.64
N ARG A 59 -8.40 30.32 -35.59
CA ARG A 59 -8.86 28.95 -35.28
C ARG A 59 -7.81 28.16 -34.53
N PHE A 60 -6.55 28.26 -34.95
CA PHE A 60 -5.44 27.56 -34.30
C PHE A 60 -5.23 28.01 -32.84
N GLU A 61 -5.31 29.32 -32.57
CA GLU A 61 -5.23 29.83 -31.19
C GLU A 61 -6.38 29.31 -30.32
N SER A 62 -7.62 29.28 -30.85
CA SER A 62 -8.77 28.74 -30.11
C SER A 62 -8.67 27.24 -29.80
N GLU A 63 -8.09 26.46 -30.72
CA GLU A 63 -7.91 25.02 -30.54
C GLU A 63 -6.80 24.71 -29.54
N LEU A 64 -5.71 25.49 -29.53
CA LEU A 64 -4.67 25.38 -28.49
C LEU A 64 -5.20 25.71 -27.11
N ASP A 65 -6.04 26.73 -26.97
CA ASP A 65 -6.63 27.10 -25.68
C ASP A 65 -7.64 26.05 -25.20
N TYR A 66 -8.41 25.45 -26.10
CA TYR A 66 -9.28 24.31 -25.78
C TYR A 66 -8.50 23.08 -25.30
N LEU A 67 -7.39 22.74 -25.99
CA LEU A 67 -6.53 21.62 -25.60
C LEU A 67 -5.86 21.87 -24.24
N ARG A 68 -5.45 23.12 -23.95
CA ARG A 68 -4.94 23.49 -22.62
C ARG A 68 -6.00 23.33 -21.54
N PHE A 69 -7.22 23.79 -21.79
CA PHE A 69 -8.32 23.63 -20.85
C PHE A 69 -8.61 22.16 -20.56
N LEU A 70 -8.60 21.30 -21.59
CA LEU A 70 -8.76 19.86 -21.42
C LEU A 70 -7.60 19.24 -20.61
N MET A 71 -6.37 19.67 -20.87
CA MET A 71 -5.19 19.23 -20.11
C MET A 71 -5.33 19.60 -18.63
N ASP A 72 -5.69 20.84 -18.33
CA ASP A 72 -5.89 21.31 -16.96
C ASP A 72 -7.03 20.57 -16.24
N GLN A 73 -8.10 20.19 -16.96
CA GLN A 73 -9.15 19.34 -16.41
C GLN A 73 -8.62 17.94 -16.09
N LYS A 74 -7.88 17.32 -17.01
CA LYS A 74 -7.33 15.98 -16.81
C LYS A 74 -6.27 15.94 -15.70
N ASP A 75 -5.47 16.98 -15.56
CA ASP A 75 -4.51 17.10 -14.46
C ASP A 75 -5.22 17.17 -13.10
N LYS A 76 -6.35 17.87 -13.01
CA LYS A 76 -7.18 17.90 -11.78
C LYS A 76 -7.80 16.55 -11.48
N GLU A 77 -8.37 15.87 -12.48
CA GLU A 77 -8.92 14.52 -12.32
C GLU A 77 -7.84 13.52 -11.86
N LEU A 78 -6.64 13.63 -12.43
CA LEU A 78 -5.51 12.78 -12.09
C LEU A 78 -4.98 13.03 -10.67
N GLU A 79 -4.94 14.28 -10.21
CA GLU A 79 -4.61 14.60 -8.82
C GLU A 79 -5.67 14.11 -7.83
N LEU A 80 -6.96 14.19 -8.18
CA LEU A 80 -8.03 13.60 -7.36
C LEU A 80 -7.89 12.08 -7.27
N LEU A 81 -7.62 11.42 -8.40
CA LEU A 81 -7.42 9.98 -8.44
C LEU A 81 -6.21 9.55 -7.61
N LYS A 82 -5.08 10.25 -7.73
CA LYS A 82 -3.89 9.99 -6.89
C LYS A 82 -4.22 10.08 -5.40
N ARG A 83 -4.96 11.11 -4.98
CA ARG A 83 -5.37 11.26 -3.58
C ARG A 83 -6.27 10.10 -3.14
N SER A 84 -7.25 9.73 -3.97
CA SER A 84 -8.14 8.60 -3.67
C SER A 84 -7.37 7.30 -3.52
N VAL A 85 -6.39 7.05 -4.40
CA VAL A 85 -5.53 5.86 -4.31
C VAL A 85 -4.73 5.88 -3.01
N LEU A 86 -4.07 6.99 -2.68
CA LEU A 86 -3.29 7.10 -1.44
C LEU A 86 -4.16 6.88 -0.19
N THR A 87 -5.36 7.44 -0.15
CA THR A 87 -6.30 7.21 0.95
C THR A 87 -6.71 5.74 1.05
N LEU A 88 -7.01 5.09 -0.07
CA LEU A 88 -7.40 3.69 -0.08
C LEU A 88 -6.24 2.78 0.38
N THR A 89 -5.03 3.03 -0.12
CA THR A 89 -3.84 2.26 0.27
C THR A 89 -3.52 2.42 1.76
N HIS A 90 -3.68 3.63 2.30
CA HIS A 90 -3.48 3.86 3.73
C HIS A 90 -4.53 3.13 4.58
N ASN A 91 -5.81 3.19 4.17
CA ASN A 91 -6.87 2.52 4.90
C ASN A 91 -6.71 0.99 4.87
N LEU A 92 -6.33 0.41 3.72
CA LEU A 92 -6.08 -1.03 3.61
C LEU A 92 -4.93 -1.46 4.53
N SER A 93 -3.82 -0.71 4.53
CA SER A 93 -2.68 -1.01 5.40
C SER A 93 -3.04 -0.98 6.89
N ASN A 94 -3.87 -0.03 7.32
CA ASN A 94 -4.26 0.05 8.72
C ASN A 94 -5.24 -1.07 9.10
N ILE A 95 -6.15 -1.45 8.18
CA ILE A 95 -7.11 -2.54 8.40
C ILE A 95 -6.37 -3.88 8.52
N GLU A 96 -5.39 -4.15 7.67
CA GLU A 96 -4.60 -5.38 7.74
C GLU A 96 -3.86 -5.52 9.08
N GLU A 97 -3.26 -4.44 9.60
CA GLU A 97 -2.60 -4.43 10.91
C GLU A 97 -3.59 -4.61 12.07
N GLU A 98 -4.74 -3.92 12.03
CA GLU A 98 -5.79 -4.07 13.04
C GLU A 98 -6.41 -5.48 13.02
N GLU A 99 -6.60 -6.09 11.85
CA GLU A 99 -7.12 -7.46 11.73
C GLU A 99 -6.16 -8.49 12.33
N GLU A 100 -4.84 -8.38 12.08
CA GLU A 100 -3.83 -9.25 12.68
C GLU A 100 -3.77 -9.09 14.22
N GLU A 101 -3.87 -7.85 14.72
CA GLU A 101 -3.91 -7.60 16.16
C GLU A 101 -5.18 -8.20 16.81
N ILE A 102 -6.34 -8.08 16.16
CA ILE A 102 -7.58 -8.67 16.65
C ILE A 102 -7.49 -10.19 16.63
N GLU A 103 -7.01 -10.80 15.55
CA GLU A 103 -6.86 -12.26 15.43
C GLU A 103 -5.98 -12.80 16.57
N THR A 104 -4.79 -12.22 16.77
CA THR A 104 -3.89 -12.66 17.85
C THR A 104 -4.46 -12.42 19.25
N ALA A 105 -5.27 -11.37 19.45
CA ALA A 105 -5.96 -11.13 20.71
C ALA A 105 -7.07 -12.18 20.93
N THR A 106 -7.84 -12.50 19.90
CA THR A 106 -8.91 -13.50 19.97
C THR A 106 -8.36 -14.89 20.25
N GLU A 107 -7.24 -15.29 19.62
CA GLU A 107 -6.56 -16.55 19.91
C GLU A 107 -6.10 -16.65 21.37
N LYS A 108 -5.55 -15.56 21.93
CA LYS A 108 -5.15 -15.51 23.34
C LYS A 108 -6.34 -15.64 24.29
N TRP A 109 -7.44 -14.97 23.99
CA TRP A 109 -8.68 -15.09 24.77
C TRP A 109 -9.29 -16.48 24.68
N LEU A 110 -9.27 -17.09 23.49
CA LEU A 110 -9.72 -18.46 23.26
C LEU A 110 -8.90 -19.44 24.11
N ALA A 111 -7.57 -19.40 24.01
CA ALA A 111 -6.67 -20.25 24.78
C ALA A 111 -6.87 -20.08 26.30
N ALA A 112 -6.94 -18.83 26.78
CA ALA A 112 -7.19 -18.55 28.19
C ALA A 112 -8.56 -19.10 28.67
N THR A 113 -9.58 -19.00 27.83
CA THR A 113 -10.92 -19.53 28.13
C THR A 113 -10.90 -21.05 28.20
N GLN A 114 -10.28 -21.73 27.24
CA GLN A 114 -10.12 -23.18 27.22
C GLN A 114 -9.34 -23.68 28.47
N GLU A 115 -8.29 -22.97 28.89
CA GLU A 115 -7.56 -23.29 30.13
C GLU A 115 -8.46 -23.17 31.37
N ILE A 116 -9.26 -22.10 31.47
CA ILE A 116 -10.20 -21.90 32.57
C ILE A 116 -11.27 -22.99 32.58
N LEU A 117 -11.79 -23.36 31.41
CA LEU A 117 -12.78 -24.42 31.27
C LEU A 117 -12.22 -25.77 31.73
N HIS A 118 -11.00 -26.12 31.35
CA HIS A 118 -10.33 -27.32 31.87
C HIS A 118 -10.09 -27.24 33.38
N ALA A 119 -9.69 -26.08 33.91
CA ALA A 119 -9.52 -25.88 35.34
C ALA A 119 -10.85 -26.03 36.11
N LEU A 120 -11.96 -25.61 35.52
CA LEU A 120 -13.31 -25.82 36.05
C LEU A 120 -13.70 -27.29 36.01
N GLN A 121 -13.49 -27.98 34.88
CA GLN A 121 -13.77 -29.41 34.71
C GLN A 121 -13.07 -30.25 35.78
N ASN A 122 -11.79 -29.97 36.01
CA ASN A 122 -10.99 -30.64 37.03
C ASN A 122 -11.52 -30.42 38.47
N LYS A 123 -12.21 -29.31 38.73
CA LYS A 123 -12.77 -28.98 40.05
C LYS A 123 -14.20 -29.47 40.25
N THR A 124 -15.02 -29.45 39.21
CA THR A 124 -16.47 -29.72 39.32
C THR A 124 -16.85 -31.16 39.03
N LYS A 125 -15.97 -31.96 38.42
CA LYS A 125 -16.26 -33.32 37.92
C LYS A 125 -17.43 -33.37 36.92
N LEU A 126 -17.83 -32.22 36.37
CA LEU A 126 -18.84 -32.12 35.33
C LEU A 126 -18.20 -32.41 33.97
N GLU A 127 -18.99 -32.90 33.03
CA GLU A 127 -18.56 -33.01 31.64
C GLU A 127 -18.44 -31.60 31.03
N MET A 128 -17.50 -31.41 30.10
CA MET A 128 -17.25 -30.09 29.50
C MET A 128 -18.52 -29.51 28.87
N ARG A 129 -19.33 -30.36 28.21
CA ARG A 129 -20.64 -29.98 27.67
C ARG A 129 -21.57 -29.37 28.71
N GLN A 130 -21.62 -29.93 29.92
CA GLN A 130 -22.47 -29.42 31.01
C GLN A 130 -21.95 -28.08 31.53
N ILE A 131 -20.63 -27.88 31.53
CA ILE A 131 -20.00 -26.63 31.93
C ILE A 131 -20.33 -25.53 30.91
N LEU A 132 -20.19 -25.83 29.61
CA LEU A 132 -20.55 -24.90 28.54
C LEU A 132 -22.03 -24.52 28.58
N GLU A 133 -22.92 -25.51 28.79
CA GLU A 133 -24.35 -25.27 28.95
C GLU A 133 -24.67 -24.40 30.18
N GLN A 134 -24.01 -24.64 31.32
CA GLN A 134 -24.19 -23.83 32.53
C GLN A 134 -23.69 -22.40 32.39
N LEU A 135 -22.60 -22.20 31.63
CA LEU A 135 -22.03 -20.89 31.36
C LEU A 135 -22.67 -20.18 30.17
N ASN A 136 -23.59 -20.85 29.46
CA ASN A 136 -24.23 -20.37 28.24
C ASN A 136 -23.20 -19.94 27.18
N ILE A 137 -22.20 -20.81 26.95
CA ILE A 137 -21.15 -20.64 25.94
C ILE A 137 -21.45 -21.60 24.79
N GLU A 138 -21.45 -21.10 23.55
CA GLU A 138 -21.65 -21.94 22.37
C GLU A 138 -20.40 -22.80 22.10
N HIS A 139 -20.60 -24.00 21.56
CA HIS A 139 -19.49 -24.91 21.25
C HIS A 139 -18.53 -24.30 20.22
N ASP A 140 -19.07 -23.58 19.24
CA ASP A 140 -18.30 -22.96 18.15
C ASP A 140 -17.42 -21.80 18.66
N ASP A 141 -17.87 -21.04 19.67
CA ASP A 141 -17.14 -19.91 20.25
C ASP A 141 -15.81 -20.33 20.88
N VAL A 142 -15.74 -21.56 21.41
CA VAL A 142 -14.55 -22.12 22.05
C VAL A 142 -13.91 -23.24 21.26
N GLN A 143 -14.38 -23.49 20.03
CA GLN A 143 -13.92 -24.55 19.14
C GLN A 143 -13.97 -25.95 19.79
N TYR A 144 -15.03 -26.22 20.56
CA TYR A 144 -15.20 -27.48 21.27
C TYR A 144 -15.97 -28.51 20.44
N ASP A 145 -15.32 -29.64 20.15
CA ASP A 145 -15.94 -30.79 19.51
C ASP A 145 -16.57 -31.72 20.55
N SER A 146 -17.90 -31.71 20.62
CA SER A 146 -18.66 -32.54 21.56
C SER A 146 -18.61 -34.03 21.26
N GLU A 147 -18.29 -34.44 20.02
CA GLU A 147 -18.22 -35.84 19.63
C GLU A 147 -16.90 -36.49 20.09
N ASN A 148 -15.82 -35.71 20.07
CA ASN A 148 -14.48 -36.17 20.47
C ASN A 148 -14.06 -35.71 21.88
N ASP A 149 -14.89 -34.93 22.58
CA ASP A 149 -14.59 -34.31 23.88
C ASP A 149 -13.25 -33.58 23.88
N SER A 150 -12.99 -32.79 22.84
CA SER A 150 -11.71 -32.11 22.62
C SER A 150 -11.89 -30.70 22.07
N PHE A 151 -10.99 -29.80 22.42
CA PHE A 151 -10.86 -28.52 21.73
C PHE A 151 -10.08 -28.70 20.42
N SER A 152 -10.50 -27.96 19.40
CA SER A 152 -9.91 -27.94 18.06
C SER A 152 -8.80 -26.90 17.95
#